data_AF-A0A2N7VIM3-F1
#
_entry.id   AF-A0A2N7VIM3-F1
#
_cell.length_a   1.000
_cell.length_b   1.000
_cell.length_c   1.000
_cell.angle_alpha   90.00
_cell.angle_beta   90.00
_cell.angle_gamma   90.00
#
_symmetry.space_group_name_H-M   'P 1'
#
loop_
_entity.id
_entity.type
_entity.pdbx_description
1 polymer ?
#
loop_
_entity_poly.entity_id
_entity_poly.type
_entity_poly.pdbx_seq_one_letter_code
_entity_poly.pdbx_strand_id
1 'polypeptide(L)'
;MKLTFSWQDAAGRETPCCSSVIVNKDGVSLLACLLMDDGGQGYLGTVPWIDEGIAKVDAVLGGEITEGNWDRDDWGAKLKSDEAVIYSLNDEDYKEVIDLTVLRRALVAWREFVQSVPDTNIKKEVEI
;
A
#
# COMPACT_ATOMS: atom_id res chain seq x y z
N MET A 1 7.57 6.16 10.27
CA MET A 1 7.37 4.70 10.41
C MET A 1 8.26 3.98 9.39
N LYS A 2 8.52 2.69 9.56
CA LYS A 2 9.41 1.95 8.67
C LYS A 2 8.72 0.72 8.07
N LEU A 3 8.78 0.61 6.75
CA LEU A 3 8.35 -0.56 5.99
C LEU A 3 9.56 -1.38 5.54
N THR A 4 9.37 -2.69 5.42
CA THR A 4 10.33 -3.61 4.83
C THR A 4 9.69 -4.30 3.63
N PHE A 5 10.27 -4.11 2.45
CA PHE A 5 9.89 -4.77 1.22
C PHE A 5 10.87 -5.91 0.92
N SER A 6 10.36 -7.03 0.43
CA SER A 6 11.16 -8.22 0.12
C SER A 6 10.50 -9.04 -0.98
N TRP A 7 11.28 -9.70 -1.81
CA TRP A 7 10.77 -10.76 -2.68
C TRP A 7 10.77 -12.07 -1.91
N GLN A 8 9.70 -12.85 -2.03
CA GLN A 8 9.60 -14.18 -1.42
C GLN A 8 9.29 -15.20 -2.50
N ASP A 9 9.84 -16.41 -2.36
CA ASP A 9 9.41 -17.55 -3.16
C ASP A 9 8.17 -18.16 -2.52
N ALA A 10 7.02 -17.96 -3.16
CA ALA A 10 5.77 -18.61 -2.82
C ALA A 10 5.38 -19.58 -3.92
N ALA A 11 5.49 -20.89 -3.63
CA ALA A 11 5.14 -21.97 -4.56
C ALA A 11 5.86 -21.89 -5.93
N GLY A 12 7.13 -21.51 -5.93
CA GLY A 12 7.94 -21.38 -7.14
C GLY A 12 7.69 -20.09 -7.93
N ARG A 13 7.04 -19.10 -7.30
CA ARG A 13 6.79 -17.77 -7.87
C ARG A 13 7.32 -16.69 -6.94
N GLU A 14 8.13 -15.81 -7.50
CA GLU A 14 8.61 -14.62 -6.80
C GLU A 14 7.45 -13.64 -6.62
N THR A 15 7.16 -13.33 -5.36
CA THR A 15 6.05 -12.46 -4.97
C THR A 15 6.61 -11.33 -4.11
N PRO A 16 6.26 -10.06 -4.38
CA PRO A 16 6.70 -8.96 -3.53
C PRO A 16 5.86 -8.97 -2.26
N CYS A 17 6.51 -8.74 -1.13
CA CYS A 17 5.88 -8.66 0.18
C CYS A 17 6.26 -7.36 0.87
N CYS A 18 5.31 -6.83 1.64
CA CYS A 18 5.49 -5.68 2.50
C CYS A 18 5.24 -6.11 3.95
N SER A 19 6.05 -5.59 4.87
CA SER A 19 5.85 -5.74 6.31
C SER A 19 6.19 -4.45 7.04
N SER A 20 5.61 -4.27 8.22
CA SER A 20 5.83 -3.12 9.10
C SER A 20 6.10 -3.62 10.51
N VAL A 21 6.96 -2.93 11.25
CA VAL A 21 7.13 -3.15 12.69
C VAL A 21 5.98 -2.53 13.51
N ILE A 22 5.28 -1.55 12.93
CA ILE A 22 4.07 -0.97 13.50
C ILE A 22 2.88 -1.79 13.01
N VAL A 23 2.21 -2.43 13.97
CA VAL A 23 1.04 -3.28 13.76
C VAL A 23 -0.04 -2.90 14.77
N ASN A 24 -1.29 -3.20 14.44
CA ASN A 24 -2.41 -3.00 15.34
C ASN A 24 -2.46 -4.07 16.46
N LYS A 25 -3.53 -4.04 17.27
CA LYS A 25 -3.75 -4.99 18.37
C LYS A 25 -3.77 -6.47 17.94
N ASP A 26 -4.07 -6.74 16.68
CA ASP A 26 -4.17 -8.08 16.10
C ASP A 26 -2.88 -8.50 15.39
N GLY A 27 -1.82 -7.66 15.46
CA GLY A 27 -0.53 -7.94 14.85
C GLY A 27 -0.50 -7.68 13.33
N VAL A 28 -1.47 -6.93 12.79
CA VAL A 28 -1.60 -6.65 11.36
C VAL A 28 -1.20 -5.20 11.07
N SER A 29 -0.48 -4.98 9.97
CA SER A 29 -0.26 -3.64 9.41
C SER A 29 -1.23 -3.41 8.26
N LEU A 30 -2.22 -2.52 8.46
CA LEU A 30 -3.23 -2.27 7.44
C LEU A 30 -2.63 -1.61 6.20
N LEU A 31 -1.63 -0.73 6.37
CA LEU A 31 -0.86 -0.20 5.26
C LEU A 31 -0.16 -1.31 4.46
N ALA A 32 0.47 -2.29 5.12
CA ALA A 32 1.10 -3.40 4.41
C ALA A 32 0.06 -4.24 3.66
N CYS A 33 -1.09 -4.49 4.27
CA CYS A 33 -2.20 -5.20 3.62
C CYS A 33 -2.71 -4.46 2.37
N LEU A 34 -2.95 -3.15 2.46
CA LEU A 34 -3.36 -2.33 1.32
C LEU A 34 -2.34 -2.37 0.17
N LEU A 35 -1.04 -2.28 0.48
CA LEU A 35 0.01 -2.34 -0.55
C LEU A 35 0.09 -3.70 -1.25
N MET A 36 -0.12 -4.78 -0.49
CA MET A 36 -0.05 -6.15 -1.00
C MET A 36 -1.34 -6.64 -1.66
N ASP A 37 -2.42 -5.85 -1.62
CA ASP A 37 -3.65 -6.19 -2.33
C ASP A 37 -3.42 -6.06 -3.84
N ASP A 38 -3.23 -7.21 -4.49
CA ASP A 38 -3.00 -7.33 -5.93
C ASP A 38 -4.28 -7.72 -6.70
N GLY A 39 -5.39 -7.89 -5.99
CA GLY A 39 -6.69 -8.28 -6.53
C GLY A 39 -6.68 -9.53 -7.41
N GLY A 40 -5.75 -10.44 -7.15
CA GLY A 40 -5.56 -11.65 -7.93
C GLY A 40 -5.00 -11.43 -9.34
N GLN A 41 -4.51 -10.23 -9.66
CA GLN A 41 -3.94 -9.90 -10.98
C GLN A 41 -2.43 -10.16 -11.07
N GLY A 42 -1.79 -10.49 -9.95
CA GLY A 42 -0.34 -10.60 -9.83
C GLY A 42 0.34 -9.23 -9.73
N TYR A 43 1.59 -9.24 -9.27
CA TYR A 43 2.27 -8.01 -8.87
C TYR A 43 2.48 -6.99 -10.00
N LEU A 44 2.78 -7.42 -11.24
CA LEU A 44 2.89 -6.47 -12.36
C LEU A 44 1.54 -5.90 -12.77
N GLY A 45 0.46 -6.68 -12.62
CA GLY A 45 -0.91 -6.24 -12.87
C GLY A 45 -1.37 -5.15 -11.92
N THR A 46 -0.77 -5.05 -10.71
CA THR A 46 -1.14 -4.02 -9.72
C THR A 46 -0.56 -2.63 -10.00
N VAL A 47 0.47 -2.51 -10.86
CA VAL A 47 1.16 -1.23 -11.10
C VAL A 47 0.20 -0.10 -11.54
N PRO A 48 -0.71 -0.30 -12.52
CA PRO A 48 -1.67 0.74 -12.90
C PRO A 48 -2.59 1.17 -11.76
N TRP A 49 -2.97 0.25 -10.87
CA TRP A 49 -3.79 0.56 -9.69
C TRP A 49 -3.02 1.37 -8.64
N ILE A 50 -1.73 1.06 -8.44
CA ILE A 50 -0.85 1.87 -7.59
C ILE A 50 -0.67 3.27 -8.18
N ASP A 51 -0.48 3.39 -9.50
CA ASP A 51 -0.38 4.69 -10.18
C ASP A 51 -1.66 5.52 -10.04
N GLU A 52 -2.84 4.89 -10.13
CA GLU A 52 -4.12 5.53 -9.82
C GLU A 52 -4.18 6.05 -8.38
N GLY A 53 -3.76 5.23 -7.41
CA GLY A 53 -3.68 5.60 -6.00
C GLY A 53 -2.79 6.82 -5.77
N ILE A 54 -1.59 6.83 -6.37
CA ILE A 54 -0.67 7.97 -6.31
C ILE A 54 -1.32 9.22 -6.90
N ALA A 55 -1.94 9.12 -8.07
CA ALA A 55 -2.60 10.25 -8.73
C ALA A 55 -3.73 10.84 -7.89
N LYS A 56 -4.56 10.00 -7.24
CA LYS A 56 -5.63 10.47 -6.34
C LYS A 56 -5.08 11.15 -5.09
N VAL A 57 -4.04 10.58 -4.49
CA VAL A 57 -3.35 11.19 -3.34
C VAL A 57 -2.78 12.56 -3.72
N ASP A 58 -2.14 12.67 -4.88
CA ASP A 58 -1.59 13.91 -5.40
C ASP A 58 -2.68 14.95 -5.67
N ALA A 59 -3.83 14.55 -6.23
CA ALA A 59 -4.97 15.43 -6.46
C ALA A 59 -5.58 15.96 -5.15
N VAL A 60 -5.66 15.16 -4.09
CA VAL A 60 -6.12 15.62 -2.76
C VAL A 60 -5.10 16.57 -2.13
N LEU A 61 -3.81 16.21 -2.12
CA LEU A 61 -2.75 17.07 -1.56
C LEU A 61 -2.61 18.39 -2.32
N GLY A 62 -2.83 18.39 -3.63
CA GLY A 62 -2.83 19.57 -4.49
C GLY A 62 -4.10 20.42 -4.41
N GLY A 63 -5.14 19.93 -3.72
CA GLY A 63 -6.44 20.61 -3.61
C GLY A 63 -7.29 20.59 -4.89
N GLU A 64 -6.97 19.72 -5.84
CA GLU A 64 -7.75 19.51 -7.07
C GLU A 64 -9.08 18.81 -6.77
N ILE A 65 -9.07 17.91 -5.77
CA ILE A 65 -10.25 17.25 -5.23
C ILE A 65 -10.23 17.33 -3.70
N THR A 66 -11.41 17.36 -3.08
CA THR A 66 -11.54 17.45 -1.61
C THR A 66 -11.42 16.10 -0.90
N GLU A 67 -11.85 15.05 -1.58
CA GLU A 67 -11.80 13.67 -1.11
C GLU A 67 -11.80 12.69 -2.28
N GLY A 68 -11.30 11.48 -2.05
CA GLY A 68 -11.31 10.39 -3.01
C GLY A 68 -11.32 9.04 -2.32
N ASN A 69 -11.92 8.04 -2.98
CA ASN A 69 -11.79 6.65 -2.58
C ASN A 69 -10.83 5.95 -3.54
N TRP A 70 -10.01 5.08 -2.98
CA TRP A 70 -9.09 4.20 -3.68
C TRP A 70 -9.14 2.84 -3.01
N ASP A 71 -9.92 1.93 -3.58
CA ASP A 71 -10.19 0.61 -3.03
C ASP A 71 -10.05 -0.47 -4.11
N ARG A 72 -9.85 -1.70 -3.67
CA ARG A 72 -9.99 -2.91 -4.46
C ARG A 72 -10.47 -4.07 -3.57
N ASP A 73 -10.50 -5.27 -4.14
CA ASP A 73 -11.00 -6.53 -3.57
C ASP A 73 -11.09 -6.63 -2.04
N ASP A 74 -9.99 -6.48 -1.28
CA ASP A 74 -10.00 -6.67 0.19
C ASP A 74 -9.68 -5.41 1.00
N TRP A 75 -8.95 -4.45 0.42
CA TRP A 75 -8.49 -3.24 1.10
C TRP A 75 -8.75 -1.95 0.32
N GLY A 76 -8.97 -0.87 1.07
CA GLY A 76 -9.12 0.46 0.50
C GLY A 76 -8.60 1.56 1.39
N ALA A 77 -8.49 2.75 0.79
CA ALA A 77 -8.16 3.99 1.45
C ALA A 77 -9.15 5.08 1.06
N LYS A 78 -9.69 5.76 2.08
CA LYS A 78 -10.43 7.02 1.92
C LYS A 78 -9.46 8.16 2.15
N LEU A 79 -9.29 8.99 1.13
CA LEU A 79 -8.34 10.09 1.08
C LEU A 79 -9.10 11.39 1.30
N LYS A 80 -8.69 12.20 2.29
CA LYS A 80 -9.35 13.48 2.58
C LYS A 80 -8.41 14.41 3.32
N SER A 81 -8.34 15.66 2.87
CA SER A 81 -7.47 16.67 3.50
C SER A 81 -6.01 16.19 3.57
N ASP A 82 -5.47 16.01 4.77
CA ASP A 82 -4.12 15.53 5.06
C ASP A 82 -4.10 14.09 5.60
N GLU A 83 -5.24 13.39 5.59
CA GLU A 83 -5.39 12.06 6.16
C GLU A 83 -5.80 11.02 5.10
N ALA A 84 -5.37 9.78 5.34
CA ALA A 84 -5.86 8.60 4.68
C ALA A 84 -6.41 7.61 5.72
N VAL A 85 -7.66 7.21 5.57
CA VAL A 85 -8.26 6.13 6.36
C VAL A 85 -8.14 4.85 5.56
N ILE A 86 -7.24 3.95 5.98
CA ILE A 86 -7.11 2.61 5.40
C ILE A 86 -8.10 1.70 6.10
N TYR A 87 -8.84 0.90 5.34
CA TYR A 87 -9.90 0.03 5.86
C TYR A 87 -9.96 -1.30 5.12
N SER A 88 -10.44 -2.34 5.80
CA SER A 88 -10.84 -3.59 5.16
C SER A 88 -12.23 -3.44 4.54
N LEU A 89 -12.45 -3.99 3.34
CA LEU A 89 -13.79 -4.08 2.75
C LEU A 89 -14.65 -5.18 3.40
N ASN A 90 -14.03 -6.05 4.20
CA ASN A 90 -14.69 -7.17 4.85
C ASN A 90 -15.05 -6.88 6.33
N ASP A 91 -14.54 -5.78 6.91
CA ASP A 91 -14.80 -5.35 8.28
C ASP A 91 -14.74 -3.82 8.39
N GLU A 92 -15.91 -3.18 8.56
CA GLU A 92 -16.08 -1.71 8.60
C GLU A 92 -15.41 -1.03 9.82
N ASP A 93 -15.18 -1.80 10.89
CA ASP A 93 -14.50 -1.32 12.10
C ASP A 93 -12.99 -1.55 12.04
N TYR A 94 -12.51 -2.32 11.06
CA TYR A 94 -11.10 -2.61 10.88
C TYR A 94 -10.41 -1.56 10.00
N LYS A 95 -10.00 -0.46 10.65
CA LYS A 95 -9.40 0.70 9.99
C LYS A 95 -8.25 1.34 10.78
N GLU A 96 -7.39 2.05 10.05
CA GLU A 96 -6.26 2.82 10.56
C GLU A 96 -6.21 4.18 9.86
N VAL A 97 -5.87 5.24 10.59
CA VAL A 97 -5.67 6.58 10.03
C VAL A 97 -4.18 6.86 9.95
N ILE A 98 -3.71 7.27 8.78
CA ILE A 98 -2.33 7.71 8.56
C ILE A 98 -2.29 9.05 7.84
N ASP A 99 -1.17 9.76 7.94
CA ASP A 99 -0.91 10.95 7.12
C ASP A 99 -0.95 10.60 5.62
N LEU A 100 -1.62 11.43 4.84
CA LEU A 100 -1.75 11.26 3.39
C LEU A 100 -0.38 11.33 2.70
N THR A 101 0.56 12.12 3.24
CA THR A 101 1.94 12.18 2.75
C THR A 101 2.75 10.91 3.06
N VAL A 102 2.41 10.19 4.13
CA VAL A 102 2.98 8.88 4.46
C VAL A 102 2.46 7.84 3.47
N LEU A 103 1.15 7.81 3.21
CA LEU A 103 0.56 6.93 2.20
C LEU A 103 1.22 7.16 0.82
N ARG A 104 1.35 8.42 0.39
CA ARG A 104 2.00 8.77 -0.87
C ARG A 104 3.40 8.17 -1.01
N ARG A 105 4.23 8.34 0.03
CA ARG A 105 5.62 7.84 0.05
C ARG A 105 5.65 6.32 0.01
N ALA A 106 4.75 5.67 0.74
CA ALA A 106 4.60 4.22 0.73
C ALA A 106 4.24 3.69 -0.67
N LEU A 107 3.25 4.31 -1.34
CA LEU A 107 2.83 3.91 -2.69
C LEU A 107 3.94 4.06 -3.73
N VAL A 108 4.64 5.19 -3.73
CA VAL A 108 5.76 5.42 -4.66
C VAL A 108 6.86 4.40 -4.44
N ALA A 109 7.28 4.20 -3.19
CA ALA A 109 8.34 3.26 -2.86
C ALA A 109 7.95 1.80 -3.17
N TRP A 110 6.67 1.46 -2.96
CA TRP A 110 6.13 0.15 -3.28
C TRP A 110 6.08 -0.09 -4.79
N ARG A 111 5.57 0.87 -5.57
CA ARG A 111 5.58 0.78 -7.05
C ARG A 111 6.99 0.53 -7.60
N GLU A 112 7.97 1.32 -7.14
CA GLU A 112 9.37 1.15 -7.55
C GLU A 112 9.92 -0.24 -7.19
N PHE A 113 9.53 -0.78 -6.04
CA PHE A 113 9.95 -2.11 -5.60
C PHE A 113 9.30 -3.21 -6.43
N VAL A 114 7.99 -3.14 -6.68
CA VAL A 114 7.24 -4.09 -7.51
C VAL A 114 7.78 -4.15 -8.94
N GLN A 115 8.30 -3.03 -9.45
CA GLN A 115 8.93 -2.94 -10.77
C GLN A 115 10.43 -3.31 -10.77
N SER A 116 11.04 -3.56 -9.62
CA SER A 116 12.44 -3.98 -9.56
C SER A 116 12.60 -5.40 -10.08
N VAL A 117 13.82 -5.77 -10.46
CA VAL A 117 14.15 -7.17 -10.71
C VAL A 117 13.93 -7.96 -9.41
N PRO A 118 13.16 -9.06 -9.43
CA PRO A 118 13.01 -9.91 -8.26
C PRO A 118 14.35 -10.47 -7.76
N ASP A 119 14.56 -10.38 -6.44
CA ASP A 119 15.70 -11.00 -5.76
C ASP A 119 15.32 -11.30 -4.30
N THR A 120 15.20 -12.57 -3.97
CA THR A 120 14.78 -13.06 -2.64
C THR A 120 15.83 -12.85 -1.55
N ASN A 121 17.06 -12.47 -1.92
CA ASN A 121 18.12 -12.16 -0.96
C ASN A 121 18.08 -10.69 -0.49
N ILE A 122 17.30 -9.84 -1.16
CA ILE A 122 17.26 -8.40 -0.90
C ILE A 122 16.04 -8.04 -0.05
N LYS A 123 16.29 -7.24 0.98
CA LYS A 123 15.27 -6.50 1.72
C LYS A 123 15.51 -5.01 1.54
N LYS A 124 14.47 -4.28 1.13
CA LYS A 124 14.50 -2.82 1.03
C LYS A 124 13.76 -2.24 2.22
N GLU A 125 14.46 -1.49 3.04
CA GLU A 125 13.87 -0.75 4.15
C GLU A 125 13.50 0.65 3.69
N VAL A 126 12.30 1.11 4.00
CA VAL A 126 11.79 2.42 3.59
C VAL A 126 11.25 3.16 4.80
N GLU A 127 11.83 4.31 5.09
CA GLU A 127 11.31 5.27 6.05
C GLU A 127 10.22 6.10 5.38
N ILE A 128 9.03 6.10 5.97
CA ILE A 128 7.85 6.87 5.54
C ILE A 128 7.30 7.67 6.71
#